data_AF-A0AB38F7U1-F1
#
_entry.id   AF-A0AB38F7U1-F1
#
_cell.length_a   1.000
_cell.length_b   1.000
_cell.length_c   1.000
_cell.angle_alpha   90.00
_cell.angle_beta   90.00
_cell.angle_gamma   90.00
#
_symmetry.space_group_name_H-M   'P 1'
#
loop_
_entity.id
_entity.type
_entity.pdbx_description
1 polymer ?
#
loop_
_entity_poly.entity_id
_entity_poly.type
_entity_poly.pdbx_seq_one_letter_code
_entity_poly.pdbx_strand_id
1 'polypeptide(L)' 'MTTHRDDAAPLTGPGDDLGGDPVCWLDRVCPDCGSFLTDRTAGTCPRCGAARDR' A
#
# COMPACT_ATOMS: atom_id res chain seq x y z
N MET A 1 25.98 -22.50 -22.03
CA MET A 1 26.82 -21.84 -21.01
C MET A 1 26.24 -20.48 -20.69
N THR A 2 25.36 -20.40 -19.69
CA THR A 2 25.19 -19.24 -18.80
C THR A 2 24.42 -19.76 -17.59
N THR A 3 25.11 -19.82 -16.46
CA THR A 3 24.64 -20.37 -15.19
C THR A 3 23.64 -19.41 -14.55
N HIS A 4 22.47 -19.92 -14.16
CA HIS A 4 21.47 -19.20 -13.38
C HIS A 4 22.12 -18.79 -12.05
N ARG A 5 22.31 -17.48 -11.84
CA ARG A 5 22.87 -16.95 -10.60
C ARG A 5 21.74 -16.78 -9.59
N ASP A 6 21.33 -17.91 -9.02
CA ASP A 6 20.57 -17.97 -7.76
C ASP A 6 21.49 -17.60 -6.60
N ASP A 7 21.82 -16.32 -6.47
CA ASP A 7 22.42 -15.78 -5.25
C ASP A 7 21.96 -14.34 -5.04
N ALA A 8 20.68 -14.20 -4.70
CA ALA A 8 20.15 -13.00 -4.06
C ALA A 8 19.92 -13.36 -2.59
N ALA A 9 20.98 -13.27 -1.80
CA ALA A 9 20.86 -13.35 -0.35
C ALA A 9 19.82 -12.30 0.12
N PRO A 10 18.85 -12.67 0.99
CA PRO A 10 17.88 -11.70 1.50
C PRO A 10 18.61 -10.67 2.37
N LEU A 11 18.40 -9.38 2.06
CA LEU A 11 19.01 -8.24 2.77
C LEU A 11 18.29 -7.94 4.11
N THR A 12 17.81 -8.95 4.81
CA THR A 12 17.10 -8.82 6.09
C THR A 12 18.06 -9.16 7.22
N GLY A 13 18.77 -8.13 7.73
CA GLY A 13 19.61 -8.23 8.92
C GLY A 13 18.78 -7.94 10.18
N PRO A 14 19.13 -8.47 11.37
CA PRO A 14 18.26 -8.68 12.55
C PRO A 14 17.63 -7.46 13.25
N GLY A 15 17.47 -6.33 12.55
CA GLY A 15 16.66 -5.17 12.92
C GLY A 15 15.78 -4.68 11.77
N ASP A 16 15.51 -5.48 10.75
CA ASP A 16 14.55 -5.16 9.70
C ASP A 16 13.09 -5.32 10.19
N ASP A 17 12.73 -4.55 11.21
CA ASP A 17 11.35 -4.05 11.31
C ASP A 17 11.18 -3.06 10.14
N LEU A 18 11.09 -3.59 8.92
CA LEU A 18 10.54 -2.88 7.76
C LEU A 18 9.05 -2.69 8.04
N GLY A 19 8.73 -1.88 9.07
CA GLY A 19 7.40 -1.69 9.59
C GLY A 19 6.47 -1.33 8.45
N GLY A 20 5.45 -2.15 8.25
CA GLY A 20 4.39 -1.89 7.28
C GLY A 20 3.53 -0.71 7.72
N ASP A 21 2.78 -0.16 6.77
CA ASP A 21 1.74 0.82 7.10
C ASP A 21 0.69 0.17 8.01
N PRO A 22 0.29 0.81 9.11
CA PRO A 22 -0.71 0.26 10.00
C PRO A 22 -2.03 0.05 9.24
N VAL A 23 -2.70 -1.09 9.49
CA VAL A 23 -3.93 -1.50 8.78
C VAL A 23 -5.04 -0.43 8.86
N CYS A 24 -5.06 0.39 9.91
CA CYS A 24 -6.00 1.50 10.05
C CYS A 24 -5.84 2.61 8.98
N TRP A 25 -4.76 2.60 8.20
CA TRP A 25 -4.56 3.50 7.05
C TRP A 25 -5.20 2.98 5.77
N LEU A 26 -5.48 1.67 5.66
CA LEU A 26 -6.16 1.09 4.50
C LEU A 26 -7.58 1.66 4.34
N ASP A 27 -8.25 1.96 5.44
CA ASP A 27 -9.56 2.64 5.49
C ASP A 27 -9.53 4.06 4.88
N ARG A 28 -8.33 4.65 4.75
CA ARG A 28 -8.11 5.94 4.07
C ARG A 28 -7.73 5.78 2.60
N VAL A 29 -7.70 4.56 2.08
CA VAL A 29 -7.37 4.28 0.68
C VAL A 29 -8.66 3.96 -0.06
N CYS A 30 -8.84 4.60 -1.22
CA CYS A 30 -9.99 4.29 -2.06
C CYS A 30 -9.89 2.85 -2.59
N PRO A 31 -10.89 1.97 -2.38
CA PRO A 31 -10.81 0.59 -2.84
C PRO A 31 -10.82 0.50 -4.38
N ASP A 32 -11.47 1.45 -5.06
CA ASP A 32 -11.52 1.46 -6.53
C ASP A 32 -10.23 1.90 -7.22
N CYS A 33 -9.49 2.85 -6.65
CA CYS A 33 -8.38 3.51 -7.35
C CYS A 33 -7.07 3.60 -6.56
N GLY A 34 -7.04 3.15 -5.30
CA GLY A 34 -5.85 3.17 -4.47
C GLY A 34 -5.41 4.56 -4.00
N SER A 35 -6.17 5.61 -4.26
CA SER A 35 -5.81 6.96 -3.81
C SER A 35 -5.95 7.08 -2.30
N PHE A 36 -4.92 7.64 -1.66
CA PHE A 36 -5.04 8.08 -0.28
C PHE A 36 -6.02 9.26 -0.18
N LEU A 37 -6.84 9.25 0.87
CA LEU A 37 -7.89 10.23 1.12
C LEU A 37 -7.46 11.19 2.21
N THR A 38 -7.37 12.46 1.85
CA THR A 38 -7.09 13.55 2.80
C THR A 38 -8.31 13.95 3.61
N ASP A 39 -9.50 13.88 3.01
CA ASP A 39 -10.78 14.15 3.67
C ASP A 39 -11.63 12.86 3.69
N ARG A 40 -11.92 12.37 4.90
CA ARG A 40 -12.73 11.17 5.14
C ARG A 40 -14.24 11.46 5.18
N THR A 41 -14.63 12.71 5.25
CA THR A 41 -16.04 13.11 5.34
C THR A 41 -16.69 13.20 3.96
N ALA A 42 -15.87 13.36 2.92
CA ALA A 42 -16.28 13.38 1.53
C ALA A 42 -17.04 12.11 1.16
N GLY A 43 -18.23 12.26 0.57
CA GLY A 43 -19.07 11.15 0.12
C GLY A 43 -18.58 10.48 -1.18
N THR A 44 -17.59 11.08 -1.86
CA THR A 44 -17.03 10.60 -3.13
C THR A 44 -15.52 10.78 -3.16
N CYS A 45 -14.80 9.89 -3.85
CA CYS A 45 -13.35 10.01 -4.02
C CYS A 45 -13.01 11.21 -4.92
N PRO A 46 -12.13 12.14 -4.49
CA PRO A 46 -11.75 13.30 -5.31
C PRO A 46 -10.89 12.94 -6.53
N ARG A 47 -10.32 11.72 -6.57
CA ARG A 47 -9.48 11.26 -7.68
C ARG A 47 -10.27 10.57 -8.79
N CYS A 48 -11.14 9.61 -8.45
CA CYS A 48 -11.86 8.80 -9.43
C CYS A 48 -13.37 9.04 -9.47
N GLY A 49 -13.94 9.77 -8.50
CA GLY A 49 -15.37 10.04 -8.43
C GLY A 49 -16.24 8.90 -7.88
N ALA A 50 -15.67 7.75 -7.51
CA ALA A 50 -16.41 6.65 -6.91
C ALA A 50 -17.08 7.08 -5.59
N ALA A 51 -18.28 6.56 -5.32
CA ALA A 51 -18.96 6.76 -4.05
C ALA A 51 -18.16 6.10 -2.92
N ARG A 52 -18.10 6.76 -1.75
CA ARG A 52 -17.50 6.16 -0.55
C ARG A 52 -18.55 5.28 0.11
N ASP A 53 -18.34 3.97 0.02
CA ASP A 53 -18.89 2.98 0.93
C ASP A 53 -18.44 3.35 2.35
N ARG A 54 -19.39 3.73 3.19
CA ARG A 54 -19.18 4.30 4.53
C ARG A 54 -19.36 3.23 5.60
#